data_AF-A0A0G4PRK8-F1
#
_entry.id   AF-A0A0G4PRK8-F1
#
_cell.length_a   1.000
_cell.length_b   1.000
_cell.length_c   1.000
_cell.angle_alpha   90.00
_cell.angle_beta   90.00
_cell.angle_gamma   90.00
#
_symmetry.space_group_name_H-M   'P 1'
#
loop_
_entity.id
_entity.type
_entity.pdbx_description
1 polymer ?
#
loop_
_entity_poly.entity_id
_entity_poly.type
_entity_poly.pdbx_seq_one_letter_code
_entity_poly.pdbx_strand_id
1 'polypeptide(L)'
;MTRLLSEVHGLEGSCSYSPTEAELKQHTQQYEDFEAIQAPKSWLRENHDTNSDGWIPSDAWDTARAAHRAAYDEWIQTAKEAETRGENMTVAKADKMWPFDAR
;
A
#
# COMPACT_ATOMS: atom_id res chain seq x y z
N MET A 1 -18.94 -20.99 -6.83
CA MET A 1 -19.30 -21.24 -5.41
C MET A 1 -19.84 -19.94 -4.86
N THR A 2 -21.05 -19.58 -5.26
CA THR A 2 -21.62 -18.22 -5.11
C THR A 2 -22.77 -18.28 -4.11
N ARG A 3 -22.43 -18.58 -2.86
CA ARG A 3 -23.35 -18.52 -1.73
C ARG A 3 -22.52 -18.14 -0.53
N LEU A 4 -22.69 -16.90 -0.07
CA LEU A 4 -22.54 -16.41 1.31
C LEU A 4 -22.40 -14.88 1.29
N LEU A 5 -23.43 -14.17 0.82
CA LEU A 5 -23.62 -12.73 1.08
C LEU A 5 -25.12 -12.38 1.21
N SER A 6 -25.97 -13.34 1.60
CA SER A 6 -27.42 -13.12 1.72
C SER A 6 -27.93 -12.99 3.16
N GLU A 7 -27.05 -12.95 4.17
CA GLU A 7 -27.48 -12.96 5.57
C GLU A 7 -26.98 -11.77 6.39
N VAL A 8 -26.85 -10.59 5.77
CA VAL A 8 -26.69 -9.36 6.55
C VAL A 8 -27.58 -8.27 5.98
N HIS A 9 -28.67 -7.99 6.71
CA HIS A 9 -29.65 -6.90 6.52
C HIS A 9 -30.77 -7.15 5.51
N GLY A 10 -31.93 -7.64 6.00
CA GLY A 10 -33.29 -7.14 5.70
C GLY A 10 -33.73 -6.77 4.27
N LEU A 11 -32.99 -7.12 3.23
CA LEU A 11 -33.31 -6.86 1.84
C LEU A 11 -33.95 -8.12 1.27
N GLU A 12 -35.27 -8.10 1.15
CA GLU A 12 -36.02 -9.15 0.46
C GLU A 12 -35.69 -9.09 -1.03
N GLY A 13 -34.77 -9.94 -1.49
CA GLY A 13 -34.35 -10.02 -2.88
C GLY A 13 -32.87 -10.39 -3.04
N SER A 14 -32.51 -10.99 -4.17
CA SER A 14 -31.10 -11.16 -4.54
C SER A 14 -30.45 -9.79 -4.76
N CYS A 15 -29.19 -9.62 -4.35
CA CYS A 15 -28.41 -8.40 -4.61
C CYS A 15 -28.54 -7.98 -6.08
N SER A 16 -29.06 -6.78 -6.34
CA SER A 16 -29.29 -6.25 -7.68
C SER A 16 -27.99 -5.95 -8.43
N TYR A 17 -26.89 -5.79 -7.68
CA TYR A 17 -25.56 -5.63 -8.23
C TYR A 17 -24.89 -7.00 -8.39
N SER A 18 -24.51 -7.30 -9.63
CA SER A 18 -23.62 -8.42 -9.95
C SER A 18 -22.43 -7.84 -10.73
N PRO A 19 -21.21 -7.85 -10.17
CA PRO A 19 -20.05 -7.31 -10.86
C PRO A 19 -19.78 -8.12 -12.12
N THR A 20 -19.43 -7.41 -13.18
CA THR A 20 -18.94 -7.98 -14.42
C THR A 20 -17.57 -8.62 -14.21
N GLU A 21 -17.17 -9.52 -15.11
CA GLU A 21 -15.82 -10.11 -15.09
C GLU A 21 -14.72 -9.04 -15.19
N ALA A 22 -14.98 -7.96 -15.94
CA ALA A 22 -14.06 -6.83 -16.04
C ALA A 22 -13.90 -6.09 -14.70
N GLU A 23 -15.01 -5.83 -13.99
CA GLU A 23 -14.98 -5.20 -12.67
C GLU A 23 -14.29 -6.10 -11.63
N LEU A 24 -14.51 -7.41 -11.67
CA LEU A 24 -13.82 -8.35 -10.79
C LEU A 24 -12.31 -8.33 -11.05
N LYS A 25 -11.89 -8.39 -12.32
CA LYS A 25 -10.47 -8.33 -12.68
C LYS A 25 -9.83 -7.01 -12.25
N GLN A 26 -10.53 -5.89 -12.45
CA GLN A 26 -10.06 -4.57 -12.01
C GLN A 26 -9.91 -4.53 -10.50
N HIS A 27 -10.91 -5.00 -9.76
CA HIS A 27 -10.88 -5.02 -8.30
C HIS A 27 -9.73 -5.89 -7.76
N THR A 28 -9.50 -7.07 -8.34
CA THR A 28 -8.37 -7.92 -7.96
C THR A 28 -7.05 -7.17 -8.11
N GLN A 29 -6.81 -6.51 -9.25
CA GLN A 29 -5.60 -5.72 -9.45
C GLN A 29 -5.47 -4.58 -8.44
N GLN A 30 -6.55 -3.83 -8.24
CA GLN A 30 -6.56 -2.72 -7.27
C GLN A 30 -6.29 -3.18 -5.84
N TYR A 31 -6.81 -4.35 -5.48
CA TYR A 31 -6.61 -4.94 -4.16
C TYR A 31 -5.17 -5.40 -3.97
N GLU A 32 -4.59 -6.10 -4.95
CA GLU A 32 -3.18 -6.51 -4.94
C GLU A 32 -2.24 -5.28 -4.85
N ASP A 33 -2.52 -4.23 -5.61
CA ASP A 33 -1.76 -2.98 -5.56
C ASP A 33 -1.90 -2.30 -4.18
N PHE A 34 -3.10 -2.30 -3.60
CA PHE A 34 -3.34 -1.77 -2.27
C PHE A 34 -2.55 -2.53 -1.20
N GLU A 35 -2.57 -3.86 -1.22
CA GLU A 35 -1.83 -4.71 -0.28
C GLU A 35 -0.32 -4.50 -0.40
N ALA A 36 0.20 -4.40 -1.63
CA ALA A 36 1.61 -4.16 -1.87
C ALA A 36 2.12 -2.86 -1.23
N ILE A 37 1.27 -1.82 -1.16
CA ILE A 37 1.60 -0.53 -0.54
C ILE A 37 1.43 -0.56 1.00
N GLN A 38 0.64 -1.47 1.56
CA GLN A 38 0.44 -1.53 3.02
C GLN A 38 1.70 -1.96 3.78
N ALA A 39 2.52 -2.83 3.19
CA ALA A 39 3.75 -3.28 3.82
C ALA A 39 4.76 -2.13 4.03
N PRO A 40 5.12 -1.32 3.01
CA PRO A 40 5.91 -0.11 3.20
C PRO A 40 5.32 0.88 4.22
N LYS A 41 3.98 1.09 4.20
CA LYS A 41 3.32 1.97 5.18
C LYS A 41 3.48 1.49 6.62
N SER A 42 3.32 0.18 6.84
CA SER A 42 3.46 -0.42 8.17
C SER A 42 4.90 -0.33 8.66
N TRP A 43 5.87 -0.62 7.79
CA TRP A 43 7.29 -0.46 8.09
C TRP A 43 7.66 0.99 8.44
N LEU A 44 7.18 1.98 7.68
CA LEU A 44 7.43 3.39 7.96
C LEU A 44 6.82 3.84 9.28
N ARG A 45 5.61 3.38 9.61
CA ARG A 45 4.97 3.67 10.89
C ARG A 45 5.82 3.16 12.06
N GLU A 46 6.33 1.93 11.96
CA GLU A 46 7.19 1.31 12.97
C GLU A 46 8.53 2.03 13.09
N ASN A 47 9.13 2.43 11.96
CA ASN A 47 10.47 3.03 11.95
C ASN A 47 10.47 4.51 12.35
N HIS A 48 9.36 5.23 12.19
CA HIS A 48 9.24 6.65 12.52
C HIS A 48 8.49 6.95 13.82
N ASP A 49 8.08 5.92 14.57
CA ASP A 49 7.28 6.05 15.80
C ASP A 49 6.10 7.02 15.63
N THR A 50 5.41 6.89 14.49
CA THR A 50 4.29 7.76 14.13
C THR A 50 2.97 6.98 14.19
N ASN A 51 1.86 7.70 14.30
CA ASN A 51 0.53 7.09 14.29
C ASN A 51 0.08 6.80 12.84
N SER A 52 -1.09 6.18 12.66
CA SER A 52 -1.67 5.91 11.33
C SER A 52 -1.84 7.17 10.47
N ASP A 53 -1.96 8.33 11.12
CA ASP A 53 -2.29 9.60 10.49
C ASP A 53 -1.03 10.35 10.05
N GLY A 54 0.17 9.86 10.41
CA GLY A 54 1.46 10.43 10.01
C GLY A 54 1.71 11.84 10.53
N TRP A 55 1.01 12.25 11.59
CA TRP A 55 1.11 13.61 12.11
C TRP A 55 2.45 13.82 12.84
N ILE A 56 3.12 14.94 12.56
CA ILE A 56 4.42 15.32 13.12
C ILE A 56 4.33 16.75 13.70
N PRO A 57 4.75 16.97 14.95
CA PRO A 57 4.92 18.31 15.52
C PRO A 57 5.82 19.21 14.67
N SER A 58 5.51 20.51 14.57
CA SER A 58 6.26 21.44 13.71
C SER A 58 7.75 21.56 14.07
N ASP A 59 8.08 21.44 15.35
CA ASP A 59 9.45 21.48 15.88
C ASP A 59 10.24 20.19 15.56
N ALA A 60 9.55 19.08 15.28
CA ALA A 60 10.17 17.81 14.87
C ALA A 60 10.22 17.62 13.34
N TRP A 61 9.66 18.56 12.56
CA TRP A 61 9.44 18.40 11.12
C TRP A 61 10.72 18.17 10.32
N ASP A 62 11.79 18.93 10.58
CA ASP A 62 13.04 18.77 9.83
C ASP A 62 13.72 17.43 10.09
N THR A 63 13.68 16.95 11.34
CA THR A 63 14.17 15.62 11.73
C THR A 63 13.36 14.53 11.03
N ALA A 64 12.04 14.63 11.06
CA ALA A 64 11.16 13.66 10.41
C ALA A 64 11.34 13.64 8.89
N ARG A 65 11.53 14.80 8.26
CA ARG A 65 11.81 14.89 6.82
C ARG A 65 13.12 14.20 6.44
N ALA A 66 14.17 14.39 7.24
CA ALA A 66 15.46 13.73 7.04
C ALA A 66 15.35 12.21 7.20
N ALA A 67 14.64 11.75 8.25
CA ALA A 67 14.41 10.33 8.48
C ALA A 67 13.59 9.68 7.34
N HIS A 68 12.54 10.36 6.87
CA HIS A 68 11.73 9.89 5.73
C HIS A 68 12.57 9.76 4.46
N ARG A 69 13.49 10.71 4.19
CA ARG A 69 14.39 10.60 3.05
C ARG A 69 15.34 9.42 3.17
N ALA A 70 15.91 9.20 4.36
CA ALA A 70 16.77 8.05 4.61
C ALA A 70 16.02 6.71 4.41
N ALA A 71 14.77 6.63 4.86
CA ALA A 71 13.93 5.45 4.67
C ALA A 71 13.61 5.19 3.19
N TYR A 72 13.38 6.24 2.39
CA TYR A 72 13.25 6.09 0.94
C TYR A 72 14.53 5.57 0.29
N ASP A 73 15.68 6.14 0.66
CA ASP A 73 16.96 5.73 0.10
C ASP A 73 17.28 4.25 0.43
N GLU A 74 16.97 3.80 1.64
CA GLU A 74 17.07 2.40 2.08
C GLU A 74 16.12 1.47 1.29
N TRP A 75 14.87 1.89 1.09
CA TRP A 75 13.89 1.15 0.30
C TRP A 75 14.36 0.97 -1.16
N ILE A 76 14.83 2.03 -1.79
CA ILE A 76 15.36 1.98 -3.15
C ILE A 76 16.64 1.12 -3.22
N GLN A 77 17.49 1.19 -2.21
CA GLN A 77 18.69 0.35 -2.15
C GLN A 77 18.33 -1.14 -2.05
N THR A 78 17.37 -1.49 -1.19
CA THR A 78 16.84 -2.86 -1.09
C THR A 78 16.29 -3.36 -2.42
N ALA A 79 15.58 -2.50 -3.17
CA ALA A 79 15.07 -2.83 -4.49
C ALA A 79 16.19 -3.07 -5.52
N LYS A 80 17.25 -2.27 -5.52
CA LYS A 80 18.43 -2.48 -6.39
C LYS A 80 19.10 -3.83 -6.15
N GLU A 81 19.21 -4.21 -4.88
CA GLU A 81 19.82 -5.48 -4.50
C GLU A 81 18.96 -6.68 -4.92
N ALA A 82 17.64 -6.58 -4.72
CA ALA A 82 16.68 -7.57 -5.20
C ALA A 82 16.71 -7.72 -6.73
N GLU A 83 16.75 -6.61 -7.46
CA GLU A 83 16.86 -6.58 -8.92
C GLU A 83 18.16 -7.25 -9.40
N THR A 84 19.28 -6.97 -8.73
CA THR A 84 20.58 -7.61 -9.03
C THR A 84 20.55 -9.13 -8.82
N ARG A 85 19.76 -9.62 -7.85
CA ARG A 85 19.53 -11.05 -7.61
C ARG A 85 18.52 -11.69 -8.55
N GLY A 86 17.88 -10.92 -9.44
CA GLY A 86 16.86 -11.40 -10.37
C GLY A 86 15.49 -11.63 -9.72
N GLU A 87 15.22 -11.00 -8.57
CA GLU A 87 13.92 -11.05 -7.91
C GLU A 87 12.89 -10.12 -8.61
N ASN A 88 11.59 -10.29 -8.30
CA ASN A 88 10.49 -9.53 -8.92
C ASN A 88 10.38 -8.07 -8.42
N MET A 89 11.32 -7.60 -7.60
CA MET A 89 11.38 -6.21 -7.15
C MET A 89 12.42 -5.46 -7.98
N THR A 90 12.00 -4.34 -8.56
CA THR A 90 12.87 -3.43 -9.36
C THR A 90 12.83 -2.04 -8.77
N VAL A 91 13.83 -1.20 -9.08
CA VAL A 91 13.82 0.20 -8.65
C VAL A 91 12.56 0.94 -9.11
N ALA A 92 12.15 0.73 -10.36
CA ALA A 92 10.95 1.38 -10.91
C ALA A 92 9.66 0.94 -10.21
N LYS A 93 9.59 -0.34 -9.78
CA LYS A 93 8.45 -0.86 -9.03
C LYS A 93 8.44 -0.32 -7.60
N ALA A 94 9.60 -0.30 -6.95
CA ALA A 94 9.78 0.24 -5.61
C ALA A 94 9.43 1.74 -5.54
N ASP A 95 9.84 2.54 -6.53
CA ASP A 95 9.50 3.97 -6.61
C ASP A 95 7.97 4.18 -6.74
N LYS A 96 7.29 3.35 -7.54
CA LYS A 96 5.82 3.39 -7.67
C LYS A 96 5.08 2.95 -6.41
N MET A 97 5.67 2.06 -5.62
CA MET A 97 5.10 1.58 -4.36
C MET A 97 5.30 2.55 -3.19
N TRP A 98 6.16 3.56 -3.35
CA TRP A 98 6.42 4.52 -2.29
C TRP A 98 5.16 5.36 -2.00
N PRO A 99 4.65 5.37 -0.75
CA PRO A 99 3.33 5.89 -0.45
C PRO A 99 3.24 7.42 -0.31
N PHE A 100 4.33 8.17 -0.49
CA PHE A 100 4.38 9.61 -0.24
C PHE A 100 4.93 10.41 -1.44
N ASP A 101 4.20 11.45 -1.87
CA ASP A 101 4.55 12.26 -3.05
C ASP A 101 5.67 13.28 -2.81
N ALA A 102 6.05 13.55 -1.55
CA ALA A 102 7.12 14.47 -1.20
C ALA A 102 8.49 13.81 -1.44
N ARG A 103 8.99 13.93 -2.66
CA ARG A 103 10.30 13.47 -3.11
C ARG A 103 11.28 14.63 -3.28
#